data_AF-A0A917IB50-F1
#
_entry.id   AF-A0A917IB50-F1
#
_cell.length_a   1.000
_cell.length_b   1.000
_cell.length_c   1.000
_cell.angle_alpha   90.00
_cell.angle_beta   90.00
_cell.angle_gamma   90.00
#
_symmetry.space_group_name_H-M   'P 1'
#
loop_
_entity.id
_entity.type
_entity.pdbx_description
1 polymer ?
#
loop_
_entity_poly.entity_id
_entity_poly.type
_entity_poly.pdbx_seq_one_letter_code
_entity_poly.pdbx_strand_id
1 'polypeptide(L)'
;MSAVVDAPVVRTEDGAILGPDWRRAGLARPEYTVPGRIPADGVQPGDTIRVLDMDLVVLKVWRDRPPFAAGIRVLARTVRGAELVFEYAERDMVDVVAVGAFDR
;
A
#
# COMPACT_ATOMS: atom_id res chain seq x y z
N MET A 1 31.61 -9.73 -0.56
CA MET A 1 30.21 -10.18 -0.67
C MET A 1 29.33 -8.96 -0.63
N SER A 2 28.87 -8.48 -1.78
CA SER A 2 28.03 -7.31 -1.94
C SER A 2 26.85 -7.72 -2.80
N ALA A 3 25.62 -7.69 -2.25
CA ALA A 3 24.33 -7.64 -2.96
C ALA A 3 23.15 -8.00 -2.02
N VAL A 4 22.94 -7.25 -0.94
CA VAL A 4 21.64 -7.21 -0.23
C VAL A 4 21.32 -5.77 0.19
N VAL A 5 21.67 -4.77 -0.64
CA VAL A 5 21.50 -3.35 -0.29
C VAL A 5 20.38 -2.66 -1.10
N ASP A 6 19.89 -3.26 -2.20
CA ASP A 6 18.96 -2.57 -3.12
C ASP A 6 17.56 -3.20 -3.24
N ALA A 7 17.16 -4.10 -2.34
CA ALA A 7 15.79 -4.62 -2.39
C ALA A 7 14.81 -3.49 -2.04
N PRO A 8 13.79 -3.20 -2.88
CA PRO A 8 12.79 -2.19 -2.55
C PRO A 8 12.09 -2.60 -1.26
N VAL A 9 11.81 -1.62 -0.39
CA VAL A 9 11.22 -1.84 0.94
C VAL A 9 9.93 -1.06 1.10
N VAL A 10 9.05 -1.58 1.95
CA VAL A 10 7.88 -0.86 2.44
C VAL A 10 8.31 -0.04 3.64
N ARG A 11 8.03 1.26 3.57
CA ARG A 11 8.35 2.22 4.63
C ARG A 11 7.08 2.91 5.13
N THR A 12 7.07 3.28 6.40
CA THR A 12 6.12 4.24 6.96
C THR A 12 6.58 5.67 6.72
N GLU A 13 5.70 6.64 6.96
CA GLU A 13 6.00 8.06 6.78
C GLU A 13 7.20 8.55 7.63
N ASP A 14 7.37 8.01 8.85
CA ASP A 14 8.47 8.31 9.76
C ASP A 14 9.78 7.58 9.42
N GLY A 15 9.80 6.80 8.33
CA GLY A 15 10.98 6.11 7.81
C GLY A 15 11.20 4.70 8.37
N ALA A 16 10.31 4.18 9.22
CA ALA A 16 10.43 2.81 9.71
C ALA A 16 10.24 1.81 8.55
N ILE A 17 11.11 0.80 8.49
CA ILE A 17 11.06 -0.26 7.47
C ILE A 17 10.14 -1.37 7.98
N LEU A 18 9.07 -1.63 7.26
CA LEU A 18 8.12 -2.72 7.58
C LEU A 18 8.54 -4.06 6.99
N GLY A 19 9.37 -4.02 5.94
CA GLY A 19 9.90 -5.21 5.27
C GLY A 19 10.15 -4.97 3.78
N PRO A 20 10.56 -6.00 3.05
CA PRO A 20 10.72 -5.95 1.60
C PRO A 20 9.39 -5.73 0.88
N ASP A 21 9.41 -4.88 -0.15
CA ASP A 21 8.31 -4.72 -1.10
C ASP A 21 8.48 -5.72 -2.26
N TRP A 22 8.02 -6.94 -2.02
CA TRP A 22 8.05 -8.03 -3.02
C TRP A 22 7.30 -7.70 -4.30
N ARG A 23 6.37 -6.72 -4.26
CA ARG A 23 5.59 -6.30 -5.42
C ARG A 23 6.47 -5.60 -6.45
N ARG A 24 7.50 -4.89 -5.99
CA ARG A 24 8.49 -4.17 -6.81
C ARG A 24 9.69 -5.03 -7.21
N ALA A 25 9.93 -6.12 -6.49
CA ALA A 25 11.04 -7.04 -6.78
C ALA A 25 10.76 -8.01 -7.94
N GLY A 26 9.63 -7.86 -8.66
CA GLY A 26 9.22 -8.82 -9.69
C GLY A 26 8.79 -10.19 -9.15
N LEU A 27 8.59 -10.28 -7.83
CA LEU A 27 8.15 -11.48 -7.11
C LEU A 27 6.71 -11.35 -6.60
N ALA A 28 5.97 -10.36 -7.10
CA ALA A 28 4.55 -10.19 -6.80
C ALA A 28 3.78 -11.47 -7.15
N ARG A 29 2.69 -11.75 -6.43
CA ARG A 29 1.77 -12.83 -6.80
C ARG A 29 1.38 -12.64 -8.28
N PRO A 30 1.40 -13.69 -9.12
CA PRO A 30 1.17 -13.58 -10.56
C PRO A 30 -0.22 -13.02 -10.93
N GLU A 31 -1.11 -12.92 -9.96
CA GLU A 31 -2.51 -12.50 -10.13
C GLU A 31 -2.68 -10.98 -10.31
N TYR A 32 -1.69 -10.15 -9.92
CA TYR A 32 -1.80 -8.69 -10.04
C TYR A 32 -0.45 -7.99 -10.19
N THR A 33 -0.47 -6.85 -10.88
CA THR A 33 0.70 -5.98 -11.12
C THR A 33 0.54 -4.68 -10.34
N VAL A 34 1.65 -4.14 -9.82
CA VAL A 34 1.69 -2.85 -9.12
C VAL A 34 2.76 -1.95 -9.76
N PRO A 35 2.44 -0.71 -10.19
CA PRO A 35 1.12 -0.07 -10.17
C PRO A 35 0.05 -0.79 -11.01
N GLY A 36 -1.21 -0.69 -10.58
CA GLY A 36 -2.34 -1.40 -11.17
C GLY A 36 -3.51 -1.56 -10.18
N ARG A 37 -4.52 -2.30 -10.63
CA ARG A 37 -5.70 -2.60 -9.81
C ARG A 37 -5.47 -3.89 -9.02
N ILE A 38 -5.38 -3.77 -7.70
CA ILE A 38 -5.04 -4.90 -6.80
C ILE A 38 -6.11 -5.10 -5.72
N PRO A 39 -6.19 -6.27 -5.09
CA PRO A 39 -7.05 -6.44 -3.91
C PRO A 39 -6.57 -5.56 -2.75
N ALA A 40 -7.51 -5.09 -1.92
CA ALA A 40 -7.23 -4.20 -0.80
C ALA A 40 -6.23 -4.79 0.22
N ASP A 41 -6.14 -6.11 0.32
CA ASP A 41 -5.17 -6.82 1.18
C ASP A 41 -3.71 -6.58 0.78
N GLY A 42 -3.47 -6.26 -0.49
CA GLY A 42 -2.17 -5.97 -1.09
C GLY A 42 -1.73 -4.52 -0.97
N VAL A 43 -2.58 -3.62 -0.46
CA VAL A 43 -2.24 -2.21 -0.23
C VAL A 43 -1.26 -2.08 0.94
N GLN A 44 -0.28 -1.20 0.77
CA GLN A 44 0.81 -0.99 1.71
C GLN A 44 1.05 0.51 1.96
N PRO A 45 1.61 0.88 3.14
CA PRO A 45 2.12 2.23 3.37
C PRO A 45 3.11 2.65 2.28
N GLY A 46 2.98 3.90 1.82
CA GLY A 46 3.78 4.46 0.73
C GLY A 46 3.19 4.20 -0.66
N ASP A 47 2.12 3.43 -0.80
CA ASP A 47 1.36 3.37 -2.04
C ASP A 47 0.66 4.71 -2.30
N THR A 48 0.51 5.07 -3.57
CA THR A 48 -0.42 6.11 -4.00
C THR A 48 -1.63 5.44 -4.62
N ILE A 49 -2.81 5.65 -4.05
CA ILE A 49 -4.08 5.10 -4.52
C ILE A 49 -4.92 6.18 -5.20
N ARG A 50 -5.77 5.79 -6.16
CA ARG A 50 -6.75 6.68 -6.78
C ARG A 50 -8.15 6.41 -6.26
N VAL A 51 -8.80 7.42 -5.69
CA VAL A 51 -10.18 7.36 -5.22
C VAL A 51 -10.92 8.63 -5.65
N LEU A 52 -12.04 8.49 -6.35
CA LEU A 52 -12.84 9.61 -6.85
C LEU A 52 -11.98 10.66 -7.62
N ASP A 53 -11.13 10.17 -8.53
CA ASP A 53 -10.18 10.98 -9.32
C ASP A 53 -9.14 11.78 -8.51
N MET A 54 -8.94 11.44 -7.23
CA MET A 54 -7.90 12.00 -6.38
C MET A 54 -6.81 10.97 -6.12
N ASP A 55 -5.56 11.39 -6.22
CA ASP A 55 -4.39 10.58 -5.83
C ASP A 55 -4.07 10.84 -4.35
N LEU A 56 -4.02 9.77 -3.56
CA LEU A 56 -3.78 9.81 -2.11
C LEU A 56 -2.64 8.88 -1.72
N VAL A 57 -1.75 9.37 -0.86
CA VAL A 57 -0.64 8.56 -0.32
C VAL A 57 -1.14 7.78 0.89
N VAL A 58 -1.02 6.46 0.86
CA VAL A 58 -1.36 5.57 1.96
C VAL A 58 -0.35 5.75 3.09
N LEU A 59 -0.85 6.17 4.24
CA LEU A 59 -0.06 6.32 5.47
C LEU A 59 -0.04 5.03 6.27
N LYS A 60 -1.20 4.37 6.40
CA LYS A 60 -1.37 3.21 7.28
C LYS A 60 -2.47 2.29 6.79
N VAL A 61 -2.30 1.00 7.04
CA VAL A 61 -3.27 -0.05 6.72
C VAL A 61 -3.52 -0.89 7.98
N TRP A 62 -4.78 -1.01 8.38
CA TRP A 62 -5.22 -1.95 9.42
C TRP A 62 -5.96 -3.11 8.77
N ARG A 63 -5.68 -4.32 9.25
CA ARG A 63 -6.34 -5.55 8.79
C ARG A 63 -7.05 -6.15 9.99
N ASP A 64 -8.37 -6.08 9.98
CA ASP A 64 -9.20 -6.67 11.02
C ASP A 64 -9.23 -8.19 10.78
N ARG A 65 -8.81 -8.96 11.78
CA ARG A 65 -8.81 -10.44 11.72
C ARG A 65 -10.08 -11.00 12.39
N PRO A 66 -10.51 -12.23 12.04
CA PRO A 66 -11.67 -12.88 12.65
C PRO A 66 -11.66 -12.82 14.19
N PRO A 67 -12.83 -12.78 14.87
CA PRO A 67 -14.16 -13.18 14.36
C PRO A 67 -14.96 -12.08 13.65
N PHE A 68 -14.45 -10.85 13.61
CA PHE A 68 -15.09 -9.76 12.88
C PHE A 68 -14.90 -9.94 11.37
N ALA A 69 -15.85 -9.46 10.57
CA ALA A 69 -15.75 -9.53 9.11
C ALA A 69 -14.38 -9.02 8.66
N ALA A 70 -13.73 -9.75 7.75
CA ALA A 70 -12.39 -9.42 7.26
C ALA A 70 -12.43 -8.06 6.53
N GLY A 71 -12.11 -7.01 7.28
CA GLY A 71 -12.14 -5.62 6.84
C GLY A 71 -10.74 -5.06 6.78
N ILE A 72 -10.52 -4.16 5.84
CA ILE A 72 -9.26 -3.46 5.64
C ILE A 72 -9.56 -1.98 5.74
N ARG A 73 -8.89 -1.31 6.67
CA ARG A 73 -8.97 0.14 6.82
C ARG A 73 -7.69 0.76 6.29
N VAL A 74 -7.81 1.75 5.42
CA VAL A 74 -6.70 2.46 4.78
C VAL A 74 -6.80 3.92 5.16
N LEU A 75 -5.80 4.41 5.90
CA LEU A 75 -5.59 5.84 6.12
C LEU A 75 -4.71 6.38 4.99
N ALA A 76 -5.21 7.35 4.24
CA ALA A 76 -4.48 7.99 3.16
C ALA A 76 -4.56 9.52 3.25
N ARG A 77 -3.54 10.20 2.72
CA ARG A 77 -3.43 11.65 2.74
C ARG A 77 -3.44 12.22 1.32
N THR A 78 -4.24 13.26 1.12
CA THR A 78 -4.26 14.05 -0.11
C THR A 78 -3.02 14.94 -0.22
N VAL A 79 -2.75 15.46 -1.42
CA VAL A 79 -1.68 16.45 -1.67
C VAL A 79 -1.82 17.74 -0.85
N ARG A 80 -3.03 18.04 -0.35
CA ARG A 80 -3.31 19.22 0.48
C ARG A 80 -3.21 18.93 1.98
N GLY A 81 -2.80 17.72 2.36
CA GLY A 81 -2.61 17.33 3.75
C GLY A 81 -3.86 16.78 4.46
N ALA A 82 -5.03 16.74 3.80
CA ALA A 82 -6.22 16.14 4.39
C ALA A 82 -6.08 14.61 4.48
N GLU A 83 -6.41 14.04 5.63
CA GLU A 83 -6.39 12.60 5.89
C GLU A 83 -7.80 12.00 5.80
N LEU A 84 -7.91 10.87 5.11
CA LEU A 84 -9.16 10.15 4.88
C LEU A 84 -8.98 8.67 5.26
N VAL A 85 -10.01 8.09 5.85
CA VAL A 85 -10.07 6.66 6.16
C VAL A 85 -11.07 5.99 5.21
N PHE A 86 -10.62 4.95 4.54
CA PHE A 86 -11.43 4.11 3.68
C PHE A 86 -11.55 2.71 4.29
N GLU A 87 -12.75 2.14 4.22
CA GLU A 87 -13.00 0.77 4.63
C GLU A 87 -13.30 -0.08 3.40
N TYR A 88 -12.60 -1.21 3.29
CA TYR A 88 -12.69 -2.15 2.20
C TYR A 88 -12.95 -3.55 2.74
N ALA A 89 -13.70 -4.35 2.00
CA ALA A 89 -13.63 -5.80 2.14
C ALA A 89 -12.28 -6.32 1.59
N GLU A 90 -11.81 -7.48 2.07
CA GLU A 90 -10.52 -8.05 1.68
C GLU A 90 -10.34 -8.20 0.15
N ARG A 91 -11.44 -8.47 -0.57
CA ARG A 91 -11.44 -8.66 -2.03
C ARG A 91 -11.85 -7.42 -2.84
N ASP A 92 -12.09 -6.28 -2.18
CA ASP A 92 -12.34 -5.05 -2.92
C ASP A 92 -11.08 -4.66 -3.69
N MET A 93 -11.28 -4.15 -4.91
CA MET A 93 -10.18 -3.79 -5.79
C MET A 93 -9.86 -2.30 -5.63
N VAL A 94 -8.59 -2.00 -5.40
CA VAL A 94 -8.03 -0.66 -5.21
C VAL A 94 -7.09 -0.33 -6.37
N ASP A 95 -7.24 0.86 -6.94
CA ASP A 95 -6.36 1.36 -7.99
C ASP A 95 -5.10 1.99 -7.37
N VAL A 96 -3.98 1.29 -7.45
CA VAL A 96 -2.66 1.79 -7.03
C VAL A 96 -1.95 2.40 -8.24
N VAL A 97 -1.66 3.70 -8.20
CA VAL A 97 -1.08 4.44 -9.32
C VAL A 97 0.43 4.66 -9.19
N ALA A 98 0.98 4.58 -7.97
CA ALA A 98 2.42 4.63 -7.70
C ALA A 98 2.75 3.91 -6.39
N VAL A 99 4.04 3.62 -6.16
CA VAL A 99 4.56 2.95 -4.96
C VAL A 99 5.83 3.63 -4.47
N GLY A 100 6.14 3.50 -3.19
CA GLY A 100 7.40 3.98 -2.62
C GLY A 100 7.42 5.49 -2.34
N ALA A 101 6.26 6.12 -2.02
CA ALA A 101 6.19 7.55 -1.66
C ALA A 101 7.07 7.94 -0.45
N PHE A 102 7.52 6.94 0.32
CA PHE A 102 8.39 7.06 1.50
C PHE A 102 9.79 6.47 1.29
N ASP A 103 10.19 6.15 0.06
CA ASP A 103 11.57 5.79 -0.27
C ASP A 103 12.44 7.06 -0.18
N ARG A 104 12.98 7.36 0.99
CA ARG A 104 13.84 8.52 1.25
C ARG A 104 14.96 8.15 2.20
#